data_AF-A0A847R214-F1
#
_entry.id   AF-A0A847R214-F1
#
_cell.length_a   1.000
_cell.length_b   1.000
_cell.length_c   1.000
_cell.angle_alpha   90.00
_cell.angle_beta   90.00
_cell.angle_gamma   90.00
#
_symmetry.space_group_name_H-M   'P 1'
#
loop_
_entity.id
_entity.type
_entity.pdbx_description
1 polymer ?
#
loop_
_entity_poly.entity_id
_entity_poly.type
_entity_poly.pdbx_seq_one_letter_code
_entity_poly.pdbx_strand_id
1 'polypeptide(L)'
;MNIRIVAVGKIKEKYMQEGIKEFSKRLSRYCNLEICQVEDEKAPENLSKKEMEIVKIKEGNRILSKIPQYSYVISLVIQGKNLSSEDLADKIENLMIDGINDITF
;
A
#
# COMPACT_ATOMS: atom_id res chain seq x y z
N MET A 1 -1.23 15.20 -7.08
CA MET A 1 -0.67 14.12 -6.24
C MET A 1 -1.07 12.76 -6.78
N ASN A 2 -0.11 11.86 -6.93
CA ASN A 2 -0.32 10.45 -7.25
C ASN A 2 -0.21 9.65 -5.96
N ILE A 3 -1.21 8.83 -5.67
CA ILE A 3 -1.19 7.87 -4.57
C ILE A 3 -1.28 6.48 -5.16
N ARG A 4 -0.33 5.62 -4.83
CA ARG A 4 -0.36 4.20 -5.16
C ARG A 4 -0.52 3.38 -3.87
N ILE A 5 -1.33 2.34 -3.93
CA ILE A 5 -1.44 1.34 -2.86
C ILE A 5 -1.00 0.00 -3.45
N VAL A 6 0.07 -0.59 -2.93
CA VAL A 6 0.56 -1.91 -3.34
C VAL A 6 0.21 -2.93 -2.26
N ALA A 7 -0.79 -3.77 -2.54
CA ALA A 7 -1.27 -4.78 -1.61
C ALA A 7 -0.98 -6.21 -2.11
N VAL A 8 -0.72 -7.12 -1.19
CA VAL A 8 -0.55 -8.55 -1.47
C VAL A 8 -1.90 -9.25 -1.40
N GLY A 9 -2.18 -10.10 -2.40
CA GLY A 9 -3.42 -10.86 -2.52
C GLY A 9 -4.52 -10.13 -3.27
N LYS A 10 -5.52 -10.90 -3.71
CA LYS A 10 -6.72 -10.37 -4.38
C LYS A 10 -7.87 -10.23 -3.40
N ILE A 11 -8.53 -9.07 -3.43
CA ILE A 11 -9.74 -8.80 -2.65
C ILE A 11 -10.93 -9.45 -3.35
N LYS A 12 -11.57 -10.43 -2.71
CA LYS A 12 -12.64 -11.25 -3.34
C LYS A 12 -14.03 -10.86 -2.84
N GLU A 13 -14.10 -10.30 -1.65
CA GLU A 13 -15.33 -9.96 -0.95
C GLU A 13 -15.99 -8.74 -1.60
N LYS A 14 -17.22 -8.94 -2.10
CA LYS A 14 -17.97 -7.90 -2.81
C LYS A 14 -18.12 -6.60 -2.00
N TYR A 15 -18.43 -6.70 -0.71
CA TYR A 15 -18.62 -5.51 0.13
C TYR A 15 -17.32 -4.69 0.28
N MET A 16 -16.15 -5.34 0.32
CA MET A 16 -14.86 -4.64 0.37
C MET A 16 -14.56 -3.96 -0.96
N GLN A 17 -14.80 -4.66 -2.08
CA GLN A 17 -14.64 -4.07 -3.42
C GLN A 17 -15.54 -2.84 -3.62
N GLU A 18 -16.79 -2.92 -3.16
CA GLU A 18 -17.74 -1.80 -3.20
C GLU A 18 -17.29 -0.63 -2.32
N GLY A 19 -16.81 -0.91 -1.10
CA GLY A 19 -16.24 0.10 -0.21
C GLY A 19 -15.04 0.81 -0.84
N ILE A 20 -14.09 0.04 -1.39
CA ILE A 20 -12.91 0.58 -2.10
C ILE A 20 -13.35 1.47 -3.26
N LYS A 21 -14.34 1.03 -4.06
CA LYS A 21 -14.85 1.79 -5.19
C LYS A 21 -15.47 3.12 -4.76
N GLU A 22 -16.23 3.11 -3.66
CA GLU A 22 -16.85 4.32 -3.10
C GLU A 22 -15.79 5.33 -2.65
N PHE A 23 -14.79 4.90 -1.86
CA PHE A 23 -13.71 5.79 -1.42
C PHE A 23 -12.81 6.24 -2.57
N SER A 24 -12.51 5.37 -3.54
CA SER A 24 -11.75 5.73 -4.74
C SER A 24 -12.46 6.81 -5.56
N LYS A 25 -13.79 6.71 -5.71
CA LYS A 25 -14.61 7.71 -6.40
C LYS A 25 -14.62 9.06 -5.66
N ARG A 26 -14.61 9.06 -4.33
CA ARG A 26 -14.51 10.29 -3.53
C ARG A 26 -13.14 10.95 -3.66
N LEU A 27 -12.08 10.13 -3.68
CA LEU A 27 -10.69 10.59 -3.76
C LEU A 27 -10.27 11.08 -5.14
N SER A 28 -10.93 10.64 -6.21
CA SER A 28 -10.56 10.99 -7.60
C SER A 28 -10.59 12.48 -7.92
N ARG A 29 -11.28 13.29 -7.11
CA ARG A 29 -11.29 14.76 -7.24
C ARG A 29 -10.02 15.42 -6.67
N TYR A 30 -9.25 14.70 -5.85
CA TYR A 30 -8.13 15.23 -5.09
C TYR A 30 -6.79 14.61 -5.49
N CYS A 31 -6.79 13.34 -5.89
CA CYS A 31 -5.58 12.64 -6.29
C CYS A 31 -5.85 11.60 -7.39
N ASN A 32 -4.78 11.22 -8.08
CA ASN A 32 -4.78 10.05 -8.93
C ASN A 32 -4.46 8.82 -8.06
N LEU A 33 -5.48 8.03 -7.74
CA LEU A 33 -5.35 6.83 -6.92
C LEU A 33 -5.19 5.58 -7.80
N GLU A 34 -4.11 4.84 -7.59
CA GLU A 34 -3.86 3.55 -8.21
C GLU A 34 -3.77 2.45 -7.14
N ILE A 35 -4.48 1.34 -7.34
CA ILE A 35 -4.43 0.19 -6.44
C ILE A 35 -3.84 -1.00 -7.18
N CYS A 36 -2.62 -1.37 -6.83
CA CYS A 36 -1.89 -2.50 -7.40
C CYS A 36 -2.01 -3.71 -6.47
N GLN A 37 -2.67 -4.77 -6.92
CA GLN A 37 -2.69 -6.05 -6.20
C GLN A 37 -1.64 -6.98 -6.80
N VAL A 38 -0.73 -7.49 -5.97
CA VAL A 38 0.25 -8.52 -6.36
C VAL A 38 -0.17 -9.89 -5.86
N GLU A 39 0.29 -10.95 -6.51
CA GLU A 39 -0.05 -12.31 -6.11
C GLU A 39 0.55 -12.66 -4.74
N ASP A 40 -0.29 -13.22 -3.87
CA ASP A 40 0.10 -13.83 -2.60
C ASP A 40 0.74 -15.21 -2.82
N GLU A 41 1.67 -15.58 -1.95
CA GLU A 41 2.13 -16.96 -1.85
C GLU A 41 1.18 -17.77 -0.96
N LYS A 42 1.11 -19.08 -1.22
CA LYS A 42 0.44 -19.99 -0.30
C LYS A 42 1.16 -19.95 1.05
N ALA A 43 0.44 -19.55 2.08
CA ALA A 43 0.90 -19.55 3.46
C ALA A 43 0.04 -20.52 4.30
N PRO A 44 0.39 -21.81 4.37
CA PRO A 44 -0.26 -22.76 5.27
C PRO A 44 -0.16 -22.30 6.73
N GLU A 45 -1.10 -22.73 7.59
CA GLU A 45 -1.14 -22.33 9.01
C GLU A 45 0.17 -22.63 9.77
N ASN A 46 0.91 -23.66 9.35
CA ASN A 46 2.16 -24.08 9.98
C ASN A 46 3.33 -23.96 9.00
N LEU A 47 3.86 -22.76 8.83
CA LEU A 47 5.12 -22.52 8.11
C LEU A 47 6.32 -22.64 9.05
N SER A 48 7.38 -23.31 8.60
CA SER A 48 8.69 -23.16 9.23
C SER A 48 9.23 -21.74 9.06
N LYS A 49 10.19 -21.33 9.89
CA LYS A 49 10.84 -20.02 9.77
C LYS A 49 11.45 -19.80 8.38
N LYS A 50 12.03 -20.84 7.79
CA LYS A 50 12.63 -20.76 6.45
C LYS A 50 11.59 -20.52 5.37
N GLU A 51 10.43 -21.18 5.46
CA GLU A 51 9.35 -21.00 4.49
C GLU A 51 8.70 -19.62 4.62
N MET A 52 8.51 -19.11 5.85
CA MET A 52 8.04 -17.75 6.07
C MET A 52 8.95 -16.71 5.41
N GLU A 53 10.27 -16.85 5.54
CA GLU A 53 11.21 -15.93 4.90
C GLU A 53 11.18 -16.04 3.37
N ILE A 54 11.03 -17.25 2.81
CA ILE A 54 10.86 -17.44 1.36
C ILE A 54 9.59 -16.73 0.86
N VAL A 55 8.48 -16.87 1.58
CA VAL A 55 7.21 -16.19 1.26
C VAL A 55 7.41 -14.68 1.23
N LYS A 56 7.96 -14.11 2.31
CA LYS A 56 8.22 -12.67 2.42
C LYS A 56 9.12 -12.14 1.32
N ILE A 57 10.19 -12.87 0.96
CA ILE A 57 11.11 -12.45 -0.10
C ILE A 57 10.39 -12.42 -1.46
N LYS A 58 9.60 -13.46 -1.77
CA LYS A 58 8.87 -13.51 -3.04
C LYS A 58 7.83 -12.40 -3.16
N GLU A 59 7.00 -12.24 -2.13
CA GLU A 59 5.99 -11.18 -2.10
C GLU A 59 6.63 -9.79 -2.08
N GLY A 60 7.70 -9.60 -1.30
CA GLY A 60 8.48 -8.37 -1.25
C GLY A 60 9.05 -7.99 -2.62
N ASN A 61 9.59 -8.94 -3.38
CA ASN A 61 10.05 -8.69 -4.74
C ASN A 61 8.90 -8.25 -5.68
N ARG A 62 7.71 -8.84 -5.52
CA ARG A 62 6.53 -8.41 -6.29
C ARG A 62 6.10 -7.00 -5.92
N ILE A 63 6.10 -6.65 -4.63
CA ILE A 63 5.78 -5.31 -4.14
C ILE A 63 6.78 -4.30 -4.73
N LEU A 64 8.08 -4.56 -4.59
CA LEU A 64 9.15 -3.69 -5.10
C LEU A 64 9.03 -3.46 -6.61
N SER A 65 8.61 -4.47 -7.38
CA SER A 65 8.38 -4.32 -8.83
C SER A 65 7.26 -3.34 -9.21
N LYS A 66 6.39 -2.99 -8.26
CA LYS A 66 5.27 -2.05 -8.43
C LYS A 66 5.54 -0.69 -7.81
N ILE A 67 6.67 -0.47 -7.16
CA ILE A 67 7.03 0.84 -6.60
C ILE A 67 7.78 1.66 -7.67
N PRO A 68 7.30 2.86 -8.05
CA PRO A 68 8.06 3.75 -8.92
C PRO A 68 9.39 4.17 -8.30
N GLN A 69 10.43 4.33 -9.12
CA GLN A 69 11.81 4.62 -8.67
C GLN A 69 11.93 5.83 -7.72
N TYR A 70 11.10 6.87 -7.91
CA TYR A 70 11.16 8.11 -7.13
C TYR A 70 9.93 8.31 -6.22
N SER A 71 9.18 7.24 -5.95
CA SER A 71 8.03 7.32 -5.06
C SER A 71 8.48 7.37 -3.60
N TYR A 72 7.83 8.21 -2.80
CA TYR A 72 8.02 8.17 -1.35
C TYR A 72 7.19 7.03 -0.77
N VAL A 73 7.86 6.07 -0.13
CA VAL A 73 7.23 4.83 0.35
C VAL A 73 6.82 4.96 1.81
N ILE A 74 5.55 4.66 2.12
CA ILE A 74 4.99 4.59 3.47
C ILE A 74 4.53 3.15 3.72
N SER A 75 5.38 2.34 4.37
CA SER A 75 5.03 0.95 4.70
C SER A 75 4.11 0.86 5.93
N LEU A 76 3.02 0.11 5.81
CA LEU A 76 2.09 -0.17 6.91
C LEU A 76 2.67 -1.30 7.79
N VAL A 77 3.18 -0.94 8.97
CA VAL A 77 3.81 -1.86 9.91
C VAL A 77 3.22 -1.67 11.30
N ILE A 78 2.83 -2.77 11.97
CA ILE A 78 2.24 -2.76 13.32
C ILE A 78 3.15 -2.07 14.35
N GLN A 79 4.45 -2.26 14.23
CA GLN A 79 5.48 -1.64 15.08
C GLN A 79 5.96 -0.28 14.54
N GLY A 80 5.28 0.25 13.51
CA GLY A 80 5.60 1.54 12.91
C GLY A 80 5.18 2.73 13.79
N LYS A 81 5.37 3.93 13.26
CA LYS A 81 4.91 5.16 13.92
C LYS A 81 3.38 5.25 13.82
N ASN A 82 2.71 5.29 14.98
CA ASN A 82 1.30 5.64 15.04
C ASN A 82 1.12 7.13 14.75
N LEU A 83 0.22 7.45 13.83
CA LEU A 83 -0.15 8.81 13.45
C LEU A 83 -1.65 8.98 13.70
N SER A 84 -2.05 10.14 14.22
CA SER A 84 -3.45 10.55 14.15
C SER A 84 -3.84 10.84 12.69
N SER A 85 -5.13 11.08 12.44
CA SER A 85 -5.61 11.48 11.12
C SER A 85 -5.00 12.81 10.68
N GLU A 86 -4.90 13.76 11.61
CA GLU A 86 -4.29 15.07 11.43
C GLU A 86 -2.79 14.94 11.16
N ASP A 87 -2.08 14.11 11.93
CA ASP A 87 -0.64 13.88 11.73
C ASP A 87 -0.33 13.27 10.34
N LEU A 88 -1.20 12.37 9.86
CA LEU A 88 -1.06 11.79 8.52
C LEU A 88 -1.32 12.84 7.43
N ALA A 89 -2.34 13.69 7.62
CA ALA A 89 -2.64 14.79 6.69
C ALA A 89 -1.46 15.76 6.61
N ASP A 90 -0.92 16.20 7.76
CA ASP A 90 0.25 17.07 7.85
C ASP A 90 1.48 16.42 7.20
N LYS A 91 1.66 15.10 7.40
CA LYS A 91 2.77 14.38 6.76
C LYS A 91 2.65 14.42 5.24
N ILE A 92 1.47 14.17 4.68
CA ILE A 92 1.24 14.21 3.23
C ILE A 92 1.42 15.65 2.70
N GLU A 93 0.92 16.66 3.41
CA GLU A 93 1.09 18.06 3.04
C GLU A 93 2.56 18.47 2.98
N ASN A 94 3.33 18.15 4.01
CA ASN A 94 4.77 18.45 4.06
C ASN A 94 5.52 17.77 2.90
N LEU A 95 5.20 16.51 2.59
CA LEU A 95 5.80 15.82 1.43
C LEU A 95 5.51 16.57 0.12
N MET A 96 4.29 17.07 -0.06
CA MET A 96 3.94 17.85 -1.25
C MET A 96 4.69 19.19 -1.31
N ILE A 97 4.85 19.88 -0.18
CA ILE A 97 5.65 21.12 -0.08
C ILE A 97 7.11 20.87 -0.46
N ASP A 98 7.65 19.71 -0.06
CA ASP A 98 9.00 19.26 -0.42
C ASP A 98 9.13 18.80 -1.90
N GLY A 99 8.05 18.91 -2.69
CA GLY A 99 8.02 18.57 -4.12
C GLY A 99 7.77 17.09 -4.41
N ILE A 100 7.46 16.27 -3.40
CA ILE A 100 7.13 14.86 -3.57
C ILE A 100 5.67 14.75 -4.00
N ASN A 101 5.48 14.35 -5.26
CA ASN A 101 4.16 14.25 -5.88
C ASN A 101 3.67 12.80 -6.03
N ASP A 102 4.50 11.82 -5.71
CA ASP A 102 4.23 10.39 -5.86
C ASP A 102 4.49 9.68 -4.52
N ILE A 103 3.42 9.12 -3.95
CA ILE A 103 3.44 8.44 -2.66
C ILE A 103 2.92 7.02 -2.85
N THR A 104 3.69 6.03 -2.41
CA THR A 104 3.27 4.61 -2.43
C THR A 104 3.09 4.10 -1.01
N PHE A 105 1.90 3.59 -0.73
CA PHE A 105 1.55 2.81 0.46
C PHE A 105 1.68 1.31 0.18
#